data_AF-A0A1C6P6X8-F1
#
_entry.id   AF-A0A1C6P6X8-F1
#
_cell.length_a   1.000
_cell.length_b   1.000
_cell.length_c   1.000
_cell.angle_alpha   90.00
_cell.angle_beta   90.00
_cell.angle_gamma   90.00
#
_symmetry.space_group_name_H-M   'P 1'
#
loop_
_entity.id
_entity.type
_entity.pdbx_description
1 polymer ?
#
loop_
_entity_poly.entity_id
_entity_poly.type
_entity_poly.pdbx_seq_one_letter_code
_entity_poly.pdbx_strand_id
1 'polypeptide(L)'
;MRRVLPFLLCILVFSNPAEASQPACSIESQTFDSKDVLCIIPAGEAMQRRFEFIARFSGSHDDTRVSIRPALGGQPLTCEEGSRNELFGEDGDVSLNCRFAVPAAQPTEARLKVTIRWSHAEYTDYALVGR
;
A
#
# COMPACT_ATOMS: atom_id res chain seq x y z
N MET A 1 2.21 39.49 57.77
CA MET A 1 3.12 38.44 57.23
C MET A 1 2.38 37.69 56.13
N ARG A 2 2.68 37.95 54.85
CA ARG A 2 2.11 37.21 53.70
C ARG A 2 3.28 36.54 52.97
N ARG A 3 3.35 35.21 53.05
CA ARG A 3 4.33 34.39 52.34
C ARG A 3 3.76 34.07 50.95
N VAL A 4 4.42 34.55 49.91
CA VAL A 4 4.13 34.20 48.51
C VAL A 4 5.02 33.01 48.17
N LEU A 5 4.40 31.86 47.90
CA LEU A 5 5.09 30.64 47.49
C LEU A 5 5.16 30.62 45.95
N PRO A 6 6.34 30.51 45.31
CA PRO A 6 6.42 30.50 43.86
C PRO A 6 6.05 29.11 43.35
N PHE A 7 5.06 29.05 42.45
CA PHE A 7 4.65 27.84 41.76
C PHE A 7 5.69 27.55 40.67
N LEU A 8 6.57 26.57 40.92
CA LEU A 8 7.53 26.08 39.95
C LEU A 8 6.77 25.32 38.85
N LEU A 9 6.68 25.90 37.65
CA LEU A 9 6.05 25.28 36.49
C LEU A 9 7.09 24.37 35.79
N CYS A 10 7.03 23.07 36.05
CA CYS A 10 7.78 22.08 35.27
C CYS A 10 7.17 21.98 33.86
N ILE A 11 7.86 22.54 32.86
CA ILE A 11 7.54 22.33 31.46
C ILE A 11 8.07 20.95 31.06
N LEU A 12 7.17 19.96 31.02
CA LEU A 12 7.44 18.67 30.38
C LEU A 12 7.48 18.91 28.87
N VAL A 13 8.68 18.88 28.29
CA VAL A 13 8.88 18.84 26.85
C VAL A 13 8.46 17.45 26.38
N PHE A 14 7.24 17.33 25.87
CA PHE A 14 6.78 16.12 25.19
C PHE A 14 7.47 16.04 23.83
N SER A 15 8.52 15.23 23.72
CA SER A 15 9.06 14.82 22.43
C SER A 15 8.00 13.99 21.72
N ASN A 16 7.33 14.56 20.72
CA ASN A 16 6.44 13.80 19.85
C ASN A 16 7.27 12.71 19.15
N PRO A 17 6.84 11.43 19.20
CA PRO A 17 7.46 10.40 18.37
C PRO A 17 7.36 10.82 16.91
N ALA A 18 8.45 10.74 16.17
CA ALA A 18 8.44 10.95 14.73
C ALA A 18 7.54 9.87 14.10
N GLU A 19 6.37 10.29 13.63
CA GLU A 19 5.42 9.41 12.96
C GLU A 19 6.07 8.88 11.68
N ALA A 20 6.16 7.55 11.55
CA ALA A 20 6.75 6.94 10.38
C ALA A 20 5.93 7.33 9.14
N SER A 21 6.58 7.96 8.17
CA SER A 21 5.93 8.40 6.93
C SER A 21 5.22 7.22 6.25
N GLN A 22 3.91 7.33 6.04
CA GLN A 22 3.13 6.30 5.38
C GLN A 22 3.50 6.20 3.88
N PRO A 23 3.39 5.02 3.27
CA PRO A 23 3.56 4.88 1.82
C PRO A 23 2.59 5.79 1.07
N ALA A 24 3.10 6.48 0.04
CA ALA A 24 2.28 7.35 -0.81
C ALA A 24 2.08 6.70 -2.17
N CYS A 25 0.82 6.57 -2.61
CA CYS A 25 0.48 5.98 -3.90
C CYS A 25 -0.21 7.01 -4.81
N SER A 26 0.07 6.92 -6.11
CA SER A 26 -0.53 7.75 -7.15
C SER A 26 -0.82 6.93 -8.41
N ILE A 27 -1.85 7.31 -9.16
CA ILE A 27 -2.14 6.73 -10.46
C ILE A 27 -1.24 7.39 -11.51
N GLU A 28 -0.39 6.61 -12.19
CA GLU A 28 0.48 7.11 -13.26
C GLU A 28 -0.25 7.12 -14.61
N SER A 29 -1.09 6.12 -14.86
CA SER A 29 -1.86 6.01 -16.10
C SER A 29 -3.17 5.24 -15.88
N GLN A 30 -4.14 5.50 -16.76
CA GLN A 30 -5.44 4.86 -16.73
C GLN A 30 -6.02 4.74 -18.14
N THR A 31 -6.60 3.58 -18.44
CA THR A 31 -7.48 3.33 -19.58
C THR A 31 -8.88 2.96 -19.07
N PHE A 32 -9.75 2.50 -19.97
CA PHE A 32 -11.07 1.98 -19.60
C PHE A 32 -10.99 0.71 -18.73
N ASP A 33 -9.96 -0.12 -18.94
CA ASP A 33 -9.83 -1.49 -18.43
C ASP A 33 -8.50 -1.74 -17.70
N SER A 34 -7.70 -0.70 -17.48
CA SER A 34 -6.38 -0.79 -16.86
C SER A 34 -6.02 0.46 -16.05
N LYS A 35 -5.23 0.28 -14.99
CA LYS A 35 -4.61 1.33 -14.19
C LYS A 35 -3.18 0.95 -13.84
N ASP A 36 -2.27 1.91 -13.92
CA ASP A 36 -0.94 1.79 -13.33
C ASP A 36 -0.87 2.64 -12.06
N VAL A 37 -0.56 1.99 -10.94
CA VAL A 37 -0.37 2.64 -9.65
C VAL A 37 1.12 2.62 -9.30
N LEU A 38 1.69 3.77 -8.96
CA LEU A 38 3.02 3.86 -8.38
C LEU A 38 2.90 4.21 -6.90
N CYS A 39 3.48 3.37 -6.05
CA CYS A 39 3.63 3.60 -4.62
C CYS A 39 5.10 3.83 -4.27
N ILE A 40 5.36 4.94 -3.57
CA ILE A 40 6.65 5.27 -2.97
C ILE A 40 6.63 4.81 -1.52
N ILE A 41 7.48 3.84 -1.21
CA ILE A 41 7.68 3.31 0.13
C ILE A 41 8.96 3.96 0.66
N PRO A 42 8.87 4.93 1.60
CA PRO A 42 10.04 5.69 2.06
C PRO A 42 11.08 4.77 2.70
N ALA A 43 12.38 5.06 2.51
CA ALA A 43 13.41 4.39 3.30
C ALA A 43 13.39 4.90 4.75
N GLY A 44 13.32 3.96 5.67
CA GLY A 44 13.23 4.17 7.12
C GLY A 44 12.40 3.03 7.69
N GLU A 45 12.94 2.26 8.64
CA GLU A 45 12.36 0.98 9.13
C GLU A 45 11.81 0.00 8.05
N ALA A 46 11.97 0.27 6.75
CA ALA A 46 11.71 -0.65 5.63
C ALA A 46 12.67 -1.85 5.66
N MET A 47 13.59 -1.90 6.62
CA MET A 47 14.32 -3.09 7.01
C MET A 47 13.30 -4.12 7.50
N GLN A 48 12.89 -5.01 6.59
CA GLN A 48 12.00 -6.15 6.85
C GLN A 48 10.51 -5.83 7.09
N ARG A 49 9.99 -4.71 6.58
CA ARG A 49 8.54 -4.50 6.58
C ARG A 49 7.87 -5.30 5.48
N ARG A 50 6.78 -5.99 5.86
CA ARG A 50 5.90 -6.65 4.92
C ARG A 50 4.82 -5.66 4.50
N PHE A 51 4.42 -5.76 3.25
CA PHE A 51 3.38 -4.94 2.68
C PHE A 51 2.37 -5.83 1.98
N GLU A 52 1.16 -5.30 1.86
CA GLU A 52 0.12 -5.88 1.04
C GLU A 52 -0.50 -4.81 0.15
N PHE A 53 -0.43 -5.04 -1.16
CA PHE A 53 -1.20 -4.27 -2.12
C PHE A 53 -2.55 -4.97 -2.34
N ILE A 54 -3.64 -4.22 -2.32
CA ILE A 54 -5.01 -4.72 -2.52
C ILE A 54 -5.66 -3.91 -3.65
N ALA A 55 -6.29 -4.58 -4.60
CA ALA A 55 -7.16 -3.97 -5.61
C ALA A 55 -8.56 -4.57 -5.50
N ARG A 56 -9.60 -3.71 -5.53
CA ARG A 56 -10.99 -4.13 -5.38
C ARG A 56 -11.81 -3.82 -6.62
N PHE A 57 -12.79 -4.68 -6.87
CA PHE A 57 -13.69 -4.60 -8.00
C PHE A 57 -15.10 -4.96 -7.55
N SER A 58 -16.10 -4.37 -8.19
CA SER A 58 -17.52 -4.66 -7.96
C SER A 58 -18.20 -5.18 -9.22
N GLY A 59 -19.30 -5.92 -9.04
CA GLY A 59 -20.14 -6.39 -10.13
C GLY A 59 -19.48 -7.44 -11.03
N SER A 60 -18.54 -8.21 -10.48
CA SER A 60 -17.93 -9.37 -11.15
C SER A 60 -18.99 -10.44 -11.44
N HIS A 61 -18.80 -11.20 -12.50
CA HIS A 61 -19.60 -12.37 -12.85
C HIS A 61 -18.78 -13.45 -13.61
N ASP A 62 -19.45 -14.45 -14.16
CA ASP A 62 -18.92 -15.68 -14.76
C ASP A 62 -17.86 -15.51 -15.87
N ASP A 63 -17.78 -14.37 -16.54
CA ASP A 63 -16.74 -14.08 -17.55
C ASP A 63 -15.79 -12.93 -17.15
N THR A 64 -15.88 -12.47 -15.90
CA THR A 64 -14.98 -11.45 -15.36
C THR A 64 -13.56 -11.97 -15.32
N ARG A 65 -12.62 -11.10 -15.70
CA ARG A 65 -11.19 -11.33 -15.52
C ARG A 65 -10.56 -10.13 -14.86
N VAL A 66 -9.90 -10.33 -13.72
CA VAL A 66 -9.12 -9.29 -13.06
C VAL A 66 -7.71 -9.78 -12.78
N SER A 67 -6.73 -8.89 -12.85
CA SER A 67 -5.34 -9.21 -12.52
C SER A 67 -4.57 -8.01 -11.98
N ILE A 68 -3.60 -8.30 -11.11
CA ILE A 68 -2.55 -7.37 -10.71
C ILE A 68 -1.18 -7.94 -11.09
N ARG A 69 -0.29 -7.06 -11.55
CA ARG A 69 1.09 -7.37 -11.93
C ARG A 69 2.02 -6.36 -11.25
N PRO A 70 2.57 -6.69 -10.08
CA PRO A 70 3.46 -5.80 -9.34
C PRO A 70 4.90 -5.89 -9.82
N ALA A 71 5.62 -4.79 -9.71
CA ALA A 71 7.05 -4.68 -9.94
C ALA A 71 7.68 -3.78 -8.87
N LEU A 72 8.77 -4.24 -8.25
CA LEU A 72 9.50 -3.51 -7.22
C LEU A 72 10.84 -3.04 -7.79
N GLY A 73 11.09 -1.72 -7.77
CA GLY A 73 12.29 -1.15 -8.38
C GLY A 73 12.41 -1.46 -9.88
N GLY A 74 11.27 -1.62 -10.57
CA GLY A 74 11.20 -1.97 -11.99
C GLY A 74 11.38 -3.46 -12.30
N GLN A 75 11.63 -4.31 -11.30
CA GLN A 75 11.72 -5.77 -11.50
C GLN A 75 10.37 -6.43 -11.17
N PRO A 76 9.90 -7.41 -11.97
CA PRO A 76 8.70 -8.17 -11.64
C PRO A 76 8.76 -8.74 -10.22
N LEU A 77 7.69 -8.57 -9.46
CA LEU A 77 7.60 -8.99 -8.08
C LEU A 77 6.75 -10.25 -7.98
N THR A 78 7.32 -11.33 -7.44
CA THR A 78 6.55 -12.52 -7.06
C THR A 78 5.91 -12.30 -5.69
N CYS A 79 4.59 -12.40 -5.63
CA CYS A 79 3.84 -12.27 -4.38
C CYS A 79 4.02 -13.52 -3.50
N GLU A 80 3.95 -13.33 -2.18
CA GLU A 80 4.02 -14.39 -1.19
C GLU A 80 2.87 -15.39 -1.30
N GLU A 81 3.07 -16.61 -0.79
CA GLU A 81 2.08 -17.68 -0.76
C GLU A 81 0.75 -17.23 -0.13
N GLY A 82 -0.36 -17.60 -0.76
CA GLY A 82 -1.71 -17.21 -0.37
C GLY A 82 -2.07 -15.77 -0.76
N SER A 83 -1.26 -15.11 -1.59
CA SER A 83 -1.67 -13.92 -2.34
C SER A 83 -2.53 -14.34 -3.53
N ARG A 84 -3.40 -13.44 -3.99
CA ARG A 84 -4.26 -13.67 -5.14
C ARG A 84 -4.05 -12.58 -6.17
N ASN A 85 -3.29 -12.90 -7.22
CA ASN A 85 -2.85 -11.90 -8.20
C ASN A 85 -3.75 -11.88 -9.45
N GLU A 86 -4.66 -12.84 -9.58
CA GLU A 86 -5.61 -12.94 -10.68
C GLU A 86 -6.86 -13.74 -10.28
N LEU A 87 -7.93 -13.53 -11.05
CA LEU A 87 -9.23 -14.17 -10.87
C LEU A 87 -9.92 -14.26 -12.22
N PHE A 88 -10.69 -15.33 -12.38
CA PHE A 88 -11.61 -15.52 -13.50
C PHE A 88 -12.94 -16.10 -13.01
N GLY A 89 -14.05 -15.50 -13.43
CA GLY A 89 -15.40 -16.06 -13.29
C GLY A 89 -15.96 -16.17 -11.87
N GLU A 90 -15.66 -15.22 -10.99
CA GLU A 90 -16.32 -15.13 -9.67
C GLU A 90 -17.42 -14.08 -9.68
N ASP A 91 -18.51 -14.32 -8.95
CA ASP A 91 -19.65 -13.41 -8.87
C ASP A 91 -19.52 -12.41 -7.70
N GLY A 92 -19.98 -11.18 -7.92
CA GLY A 92 -20.11 -10.15 -6.89
C GLY A 92 -18.91 -9.23 -6.74
N ASP A 93 -18.62 -8.81 -5.50
CA ASP A 93 -17.48 -7.95 -5.20
C ASP A 93 -16.25 -8.80 -4.94
N VAL A 94 -15.16 -8.51 -5.66
CA VAL A 94 -13.94 -9.32 -5.64
C VAL A 94 -12.72 -8.46 -5.35
N SER A 95 -11.69 -9.08 -4.79
CA SER A 95 -10.42 -8.41 -4.52
C SER A 95 -9.23 -9.27 -4.89
N LEU A 96 -8.19 -8.61 -5.39
CA LEU A 96 -6.87 -9.18 -5.57
C LEU A 96 -5.92 -8.60 -4.54
N ASN A 97 -4.94 -9.39 -4.11
CA ASN A 97 -3.93 -8.96 -3.17
C ASN A 97 -2.56 -9.53 -3.51
N CYS A 98 -1.52 -8.76 -3.22
CA CYS A 98 -0.13 -9.18 -3.32
C CYS A 98 0.60 -8.83 -2.02
N ARG A 99 0.98 -9.85 -1.25
CA ARG A 99 1.86 -9.71 -0.09
C ARG A 99 3.32 -9.81 -0.52
N PHE A 100 4.18 -8.95 0.03
CA PHE A 100 5.60 -8.93 -0.29
C PHE A 100 6.43 -8.28 0.81
N ALA A 101 7.73 -8.59 0.84
CA ALA A 101 8.71 -7.90 1.68
C ALA A 101 9.56 -6.95 0.82
N VAL A 102 9.93 -5.80 1.40
CA VAL A 102 10.90 -4.89 0.77
C VAL A 102 12.32 -5.29 1.23
N PRO A 103 13.24 -5.62 0.31
CA PRO A 103 14.61 -5.96 0.67
C PRO A 103 15.33 -4.78 1.33
N ALA A 104 16.14 -5.07 2.35
CA ALA A 104 16.90 -4.07 3.11
C ALA A 104 17.95 -3.29 2.29
N ALA A 105 18.22 -3.68 1.04
CA ALA A 105 19.25 -3.11 0.20
C ALA A 105 18.82 -1.85 -0.60
N GLN A 106 17.60 -1.33 -0.39
CA GLN A 106 17.14 -0.14 -1.12
C GLN A 106 17.52 1.15 -0.37
N PRO A 107 18.43 1.99 -0.92
CA PRO A 107 19.16 3.00 -0.15
C PRO A 107 18.36 4.27 0.20
N THR A 108 17.23 4.55 -0.45
CA THR A 108 16.48 5.82 -0.26
C THR A 108 14.96 5.69 -0.31
N GLU A 109 14.43 4.81 -1.15
CA GLU A 109 13.00 4.47 -1.21
C GLU A 109 12.81 3.22 -2.07
N ALA A 110 11.73 2.48 -1.83
CA ALA A 110 11.31 1.40 -2.69
C ALA A 110 10.12 1.85 -3.55
N ARG A 111 10.20 1.60 -4.85
CA ARG A 111 9.16 1.99 -5.82
C ARG A 111 8.38 0.76 -6.24
N LEU A 112 7.15 0.63 -5.76
CA LEU A 112 6.24 -0.42 -6.17
C LEU A 112 5.35 0.11 -7.29
N LYS A 113 5.51 -0.42 -8.50
CA LYS A 113 4.55 -0.21 -9.59
C LYS A 113 3.60 -1.40 -9.64
N VAL A 114 2.30 -1.16 -9.74
CA VAL A 114 1.29 -2.22 -9.92
C VAL A 114 0.44 -1.90 -11.13
N THR A 115 0.47 -2.78 -12.13
CA THR A 115 -0.48 -2.74 -13.24
C THR A 115 -1.70 -3.57 -12.87
N ILE A 116 -2.85 -2.92 -12.84
CA ILE A 116 -4.16 -3.48 -12.55
C ILE A 116 -4.92 -3.57 -13.87
N ARG A 117 -5.51 -4.72 -14.20
CA ARG A 117 -6.37 -4.91 -15.37
C ARG A 117 -7.66 -5.60 -14.99
N TRP A 118 -8.74 -5.23 -15.66
CA TRP A 118 -10.06 -5.84 -15.45
C TRP A 118 -10.86 -5.91 -16.74
N SER A 119 -11.78 -6.88 -16.82
CA SER A 119 -12.83 -6.94 -17.82
C SER A 119 -14.12 -7.43 -17.16
N HIS A 120 -15.25 -6.84 -17.57
CA HIS A 120 -16.59 -7.19 -17.09
C HIS A 120 -16.78 -7.07 -15.56
N ALA A 121 -16.02 -6.16 -14.93
CA ALA A 121 -16.22 -5.69 -13.58
C ALA A 121 -15.91 -4.19 -13.52
N GLU A 122 -16.30 -3.53 -12.44
CA GLU A 122 -15.95 -2.14 -12.16
C GLU A 122 -14.79 -2.08 -11.16
N TYR A 123 -13.73 -1.34 -11.50
CA TYR A 123 -12.68 -1.02 -10.54
C TYR A 123 -13.20 -0.04 -9.49
N THR A 124 -13.03 -0.34 -8.20
CA THR A 124 -13.51 0.52 -7.11
C THR A 124 -12.38 1.27 -6.42
N ASP A 125 -11.38 0.57 -5.88
CA ASP A 125 -10.26 1.19 -5.17
C ASP A 125 -8.97 0.35 -5.16
N TYR A 126 -7.91 0.92 -4.60
CA TYR A 126 -6.71 0.19 -4.20
C TYR A 126 -6.25 0.64 -2.81
N ALA A 127 -5.46 -0.20 -2.15
CA ALA A 127 -4.77 0.15 -0.92
C ALA A 127 -3.37 -0.47 -0.87
N LEU A 128 -2.43 0.21 -0.20
CA LEU A 128 -1.15 -0.34 0.21
C LEU A 128 -1.07 -0.26 1.73
N VAL A 129 -1.01 -1.41 2.40
CA VAL A 129 -0.95 -1.49 3.87
C VAL A 129 0.38 -2.08 4.32
N GLY A 130 0.96 -1.53 5.37
CA GLY A 130 2.09 -2.14 6.08
C GLY A 130 1.58 -3.22 7.05
N ARG A 131 2.28 -4.36 7.12
CA ARG A 131 2.01 -5.47 8.02
C ARG A 131 3.22 -5.81 8.89
#